data_AF-A0A326U1K6-F1
#
_entry.id   AF-A0A326U1K6-F1
#
_cell.length_a   1.000
_cell.length_b   1.000
_cell.length_c   1.000
_cell.angle_alpha   90.00
_cell.angle_beta   90.00
_cell.angle_gamma   90.00
#
_symmetry.space_group_name_H-M   'P 1'
#
loop_
_entity.id
_entity.type
_entity.pdbx_description
1 polymer ?
#
loop_
_entity_poly.entity_id
_entity_poly.type
_entity_poly.pdbx_seq_one_letter_code
_entity_poly.pdbx_strand_id
1 'polypeptide(L)'
;MLTGKVNPSGKLTETFPQRIEDTPSYLSYPGEEGHVRYAEGLFVGYRYYDRKKMKPLFPFGYGLSYTTFEYSNLRVNRTETTEKDTVEVTVTIRNTGNVAGKEIVQLYVRDVESRLVRPEKELKAFAKVALEPGEAKDVTLTLQPRDFAYYDSTYREWVIESGEFELLIGKSSADIVLRTTIQMNAHEPFRPLTITSYIKQIAKYPEALAVVKETLKGTFFADFLDSPFAGEMPFFKLIGFGMPREAVEGLLERINTVLSNR
;
A
#
# COMPACT_ATOMS: atom_id res chain seq x y z
N MET A 1 26.75 15.23 23.55
CA MET A 1 26.20 15.86 22.32
C MET A 1 26.39 17.37 22.34
N LEU A 2 25.86 18.10 23.33
CA LEU A 2 25.93 19.59 23.37
C LEU A 2 27.33 20.20 23.14
N THR A 3 28.40 19.51 23.53
CA THR A 3 29.79 19.94 23.34
C THR A 3 30.43 19.50 22.02
N GLY A 4 29.69 18.90 21.09
CA GLY A 4 30.23 18.37 19.83
C GLY A 4 30.98 17.03 19.95
N LYS A 5 31.29 16.56 21.17
CA LYS A 5 31.98 15.25 21.40
C LYS A 5 31.25 14.05 20.78
N VAL A 6 29.94 14.16 20.58
CA VAL A 6 29.12 13.13 19.93
C VAL A 6 28.15 13.86 19.00
N ASN A 7 28.14 13.48 17.72
CA ASN A 7 27.21 13.98 16.72
C ASN A 7 25.81 13.35 16.89
N PRO A 8 24.72 14.13 17.03
CA PRO A 8 23.36 13.60 17.04
C PRO A 8 23.02 12.82 15.78
N SER A 9 22.37 11.68 15.97
CA SER A 9 21.96 10.78 14.88
C SER A 9 20.67 10.02 15.20
N GLY A 10 19.89 10.55 16.15
CA GLY A 10 18.55 10.05 16.43
C GLY A 10 17.58 10.58 15.37
N LYS A 11 16.57 9.77 15.04
CA LYS A 11 15.43 10.17 14.21
C LYS A 11 14.16 9.89 15.00
N LEU A 12 13.14 10.75 14.88
CA LEU A 12 11.89 10.60 15.61
C LEU A 12 11.16 9.30 15.23
N THR A 13 10.70 8.57 16.23
CA THR A 13 9.84 7.38 16.06
C THR A 13 8.36 7.72 16.00
N GLU A 14 8.02 8.99 16.19
CA GLU A 14 6.64 9.51 16.21
C GLU A 14 6.58 10.84 15.47
N THR A 15 5.37 11.23 15.05
CA THR A 15 5.13 12.56 14.49
C THR A 15 4.78 13.52 15.61
N PHE A 16 5.45 14.67 15.68
CA PHE A 16 5.09 15.72 16.63
C PHE A 16 4.10 16.66 15.95
N PRO A 17 2.82 16.68 16.37
CA PRO A 17 1.84 17.56 15.76
C PRO A 17 2.11 19.02 16.12
N GLN A 18 1.56 19.96 15.34
CA GLN A 18 1.58 21.37 15.74
C GLN A 18 0.67 21.63 16.94
N ARG A 19 -0.47 20.92 17.01
CA ARG A 19 -1.42 20.96 18.11
C ARG A 19 -2.01 19.58 18.34
N ILE A 20 -2.43 19.27 19.56
CA ILE A 20 -2.96 17.93 19.87
C ILE A 20 -4.23 17.60 19.07
N GLU A 21 -5.00 18.61 18.69
CA GLU A 21 -6.21 18.55 17.86
C GLU A 21 -5.94 18.05 16.44
N ASP A 22 -4.69 18.16 15.99
CA ASP A 22 -4.28 17.69 14.67
C ASP A 22 -3.93 16.19 14.69
N THR A 23 -3.97 15.53 15.84
CA THR A 23 -3.77 14.07 15.92
C THR A 23 -4.98 13.32 15.36
N PRO A 24 -4.75 12.20 14.66
CA PRO A 24 -5.83 11.46 14.00
C PRO A 24 -6.89 10.92 14.97
N SER A 25 -6.51 10.63 16.22
CA SER A 25 -7.38 10.07 17.24
C SER A 25 -8.03 11.13 18.14
N TYR A 26 -7.79 12.43 17.93
CA TYR A 26 -8.23 13.49 18.85
C TYR A 26 -9.72 13.44 19.17
N LEU A 27 -10.56 13.17 18.17
CA LEU A 27 -12.02 13.11 18.34
C LEU A 27 -12.53 11.78 18.90
N SER A 28 -11.70 10.73 18.91
CA SER A 28 -12.12 9.37 19.31
C SER A 28 -11.49 8.89 20.62
N TYR A 29 -10.56 9.67 21.18
CA TYR A 29 -9.91 9.42 22.47
C TYR A 29 -10.40 10.43 23.53
N PRO A 30 -10.68 10.02 24.78
CA PRO A 30 -10.46 8.71 25.39
C PRO A 30 -11.62 7.71 25.19
N GLY A 31 -12.54 7.97 24.26
CA GLY A 31 -13.71 7.15 24.00
C GLY A 31 -14.93 7.51 24.84
N GLU A 32 -16.00 6.74 24.69
CA GLU A 32 -17.31 6.95 25.33
C GLU A 32 -17.85 5.60 25.84
N GLU A 33 -18.58 5.61 26.96
CA GLU A 33 -19.20 4.40 27.55
C GLU A 33 -18.24 3.20 27.71
N GLY A 34 -16.98 3.46 28.07
CA GLY A 34 -15.96 2.42 28.24
C GLY A 34 -15.43 1.80 26.94
N HIS A 35 -15.76 2.37 25.78
CA HIS A 35 -15.32 1.89 24.47
C HIS A 35 -14.55 2.98 23.71
N VAL A 36 -13.40 2.60 23.12
CA VAL A 36 -12.60 3.47 22.25
C VAL A 36 -12.67 2.95 20.82
N ARG A 37 -13.22 3.75 19.91
CA ARG A 37 -13.25 3.42 18.48
C ARG A 37 -12.01 4.00 17.79
N TYR A 38 -11.25 3.16 17.10
CA TYR A 38 -10.09 3.57 16.31
C TYR A 38 -10.57 4.09 14.94
N ALA A 39 -11.18 5.28 14.94
CA ALA A 39 -11.84 5.86 13.78
C ALA A 39 -10.85 6.24 12.66
N GLU A 40 -9.58 6.45 13.00
CA GLU A 40 -8.51 6.77 12.07
C GLU A 40 -8.05 5.58 11.22
N GLY A 41 -8.39 4.35 11.60
CA GLY A 41 -8.03 3.14 10.87
C GLY A 41 -6.52 3.03 10.64
N LEU A 42 -6.10 2.90 9.37
CA LEU A 42 -4.69 2.81 8.99
C LEU A 42 -3.93 4.15 9.07
N PHE A 43 -4.66 5.26 9.20
CA PHE A 43 -4.10 6.60 9.19
C PHE A 43 -3.66 7.01 10.60
N VAL A 44 -2.63 6.34 11.10
CA VAL A 44 -1.99 6.65 12.39
C VAL A 44 -0.62 7.29 12.13
N GLY A 45 -0.31 8.33 12.90
CA GLY A 45 0.96 9.06 12.79
C GLY A 45 1.16 9.65 11.40
N TYR A 46 2.39 9.58 10.87
CA TYR A 46 2.73 10.20 9.57
C TYR A 46 1.82 9.77 8.41
N ARG A 47 1.24 8.57 8.45
CA ARG A 47 0.28 8.09 7.43
C ARG A 47 -0.91 9.04 7.27
N TYR A 48 -1.41 9.57 8.39
CA TYR A 48 -2.48 10.56 8.41
C TYR A 48 -2.02 11.92 7.89
N TYR A 49 -0.91 12.43 8.41
CA TYR A 49 -0.39 13.75 8.02
C TYR A 49 -0.06 13.83 6.54
N ASP A 50 0.58 12.80 5.98
CA ASP A 50 0.87 12.70 4.56
C ASP A 50 -0.41 12.70 3.73
N ARG A 51 -1.38 11.83 4.08
CA ARG A 51 -2.65 11.71 3.34
C ARG A 51 -3.48 13.00 3.40
N LYS A 52 -3.49 13.67 4.55
CA LYS A 52 -4.20 14.94 4.73
C LYS A 52 -3.41 16.15 4.21
N LYS A 53 -2.18 15.94 3.71
CA LYS A 53 -1.24 17.00 3.29
C LYS A 53 -1.06 18.06 4.38
N MET A 54 -1.00 17.61 5.62
CA MET A 54 -0.91 18.44 6.81
C MET A 54 0.52 18.44 7.33
N LYS A 55 1.11 19.62 7.51
CA LYS A 55 2.50 19.76 7.97
C LYS A 55 2.58 19.60 9.50
N PRO A 56 3.27 18.57 10.03
CA PRO A 56 3.51 18.46 11.47
C PRO A 56 4.58 19.45 11.94
N LEU A 57 4.75 19.60 13.26
CA LEU A 57 5.85 20.36 13.84
C LEU A 57 7.19 19.67 13.54
N PHE A 58 7.28 18.37 13.81
CA PHE A 58 8.38 17.52 13.36
C PHE A 58 7.83 16.21 12.77
N PRO A 59 8.21 15.84 11.53
CA PRO A 59 7.70 14.63 10.90
C PRO A 59 8.38 13.38 11.46
N PHE A 60 7.72 12.24 11.27
CA PHE A 60 8.30 10.93 11.55
C PHE A 60 9.65 10.75 10.82
N GLY A 61 10.60 10.12 11.50
CA GLY A 61 11.94 9.91 10.95
C GLY A 61 12.77 11.18 10.82
N TYR A 62 12.34 12.33 11.37
CA TYR A 62 13.13 13.57 11.36
C TYR A 62 14.22 13.57 12.42
N GLY A 63 15.39 14.13 12.09
CA GLY A 63 16.47 14.35 13.04
C GLY A 63 17.69 14.97 12.37
N LEU A 64 18.28 15.93 13.07
CA LEU A 64 19.43 16.70 12.61
C LEU A 64 20.76 16.05 13.01
N SER A 65 21.81 16.50 12.35
CA SER A 65 23.21 16.08 12.54
C SER A 65 24.09 17.33 12.49
N TYR A 66 25.28 17.27 13.09
CA TYR A 66 26.32 18.30 12.94
C TYR A 66 27.07 18.20 11.61
N THR A 67 26.79 17.18 10.80
CA THR A 67 27.29 17.02 9.43
C THR A 67 26.15 16.85 8.44
N THR A 68 26.43 17.03 7.16
CA THR A 68 25.49 16.85 6.05
C THR A 68 25.73 15.56 5.30
N PHE A 69 24.66 14.98 4.75
CA PHE A 69 24.72 13.76 3.95
C PHE A 69 24.08 13.96 2.59
N GLU A 70 24.74 13.44 1.56
CA GLU A 70 24.28 13.35 0.18
C GLU A 70 23.84 11.92 -0.13
N TYR A 71 22.79 11.79 -0.94
CA TYR A 71 22.19 10.54 -1.36
C TYR A 71 22.28 10.49 -2.89
N SER A 72 22.84 9.40 -3.43
CA SER A 72 23.02 9.25 -4.89
C SER A 72 22.97 7.78 -5.30
N ASN A 73 23.00 7.53 -6.62
CA ASN A 73 23.10 6.19 -7.22
C ASN A 73 22.08 5.19 -6.69
N LEU A 74 20.81 5.60 -6.60
CA LEU A 74 19.70 4.71 -6.28
C LEU A 74 19.56 3.66 -7.38
N ARG A 75 19.59 2.39 -6.99
CA ARG A 75 19.45 1.24 -7.89
C ARG A 75 18.68 0.12 -7.22
N VAL A 76 18.00 -0.67 -8.05
CA VAL A 76 17.30 -1.88 -7.64
C VAL A 76 17.90 -3.08 -8.35
N ASN A 77 17.89 -4.24 -7.70
CA ASN A 77 18.38 -5.47 -8.34
C ASN A 77 17.44 -5.99 -9.44
N ARG A 78 16.18 -5.53 -9.48
CA ARG A 78 15.19 -5.83 -10.52
C ARG A 78 14.13 -4.73 -10.61
N THR A 79 13.63 -4.49 -11.81
CA THR A 79 12.53 -3.55 -12.08
C THR A 79 11.19 -4.25 -12.25
N GLU A 80 11.19 -5.58 -12.37
CA GLU A 80 10.00 -6.44 -12.37
C GLU A 80 10.15 -7.49 -11.27
N THR A 81 9.06 -7.79 -10.57
CA THR A 81 9.08 -8.70 -9.42
C THR A 81 7.74 -9.42 -9.25
N THR A 82 7.71 -10.51 -8.51
CA THR A 82 6.49 -11.26 -8.15
C THR A 82 6.26 -11.27 -6.64
N GLU A 83 5.13 -11.84 -6.20
CA GLU A 83 4.78 -12.03 -4.78
C GLU A 83 5.69 -13.02 -4.02
N LYS A 84 6.68 -13.60 -4.69
CA LYS A 84 7.65 -14.56 -4.11
C LYS A 84 9.05 -13.97 -3.98
N ASP A 85 9.27 -12.81 -4.59
CA ASP A 85 10.58 -12.24 -4.82
C ASP A 85 10.96 -11.22 -3.74
N THR A 86 12.22 -11.21 -3.34
CA THR A 86 12.80 -10.15 -2.49
C THR A 86 13.45 -9.07 -3.34
N VAL A 87 13.14 -7.80 -3.09
CA VAL A 87 13.71 -6.67 -3.82
C VAL A 87 14.82 -6.02 -3.00
N GLU A 88 15.99 -5.83 -3.59
CA GLU A 88 17.10 -5.13 -2.95
C GLU A 88 17.25 -3.74 -3.53
N VAL A 89 17.17 -2.73 -2.66
CA VAL A 89 17.33 -1.32 -3.00
C VAL A 89 18.67 -0.86 -2.46
N THR A 90 19.57 -0.41 -3.33
CA THR A 90 20.87 0.12 -2.90
C THR A 90 20.98 1.61 -3.21
N VAL A 91 21.51 2.37 -2.26
CA VAL A 91 21.76 3.81 -2.38
C VAL A 91 23.15 4.14 -1.84
N THR A 92 23.87 5.05 -2.49
CA THR A 92 25.14 5.56 -2.01
C THR A 92 24.88 6.75 -1.07
N ILE A 93 25.42 6.68 0.15
CA ILE A 93 25.37 7.76 1.13
C ILE A 93 26.78 8.31 1.34
N ARG A 94 26.93 9.63 1.18
CA ARG A 94 28.20 10.33 1.40
C ARG A 94 28.07 11.35 2.52
N ASN A 95 29.04 11.38 3.43
CA ASN A 95 29.17 12.47 4.39
C ASN A 95 29.88 13.65 3.72
N THR A 96 29.18 14.76 3.54
CA THR A 96 29.68 15.95 2.83
C THR A 96 30.14 17.06 3.76
N GLY A 97 30.02 16.89 5.07
CA GLY A 97 30.51 17.86 6.04
C GLY A 97 31.88 17.52 6.61
N ASN A 98 32.28 18.28 7.64
CA ASN A 98 33.64 18.28 8.19
C ASN A 98 33.80 17.42 9.45
N VAL A 99 32.72 16.76 9.92
CA VAL A 99 32.75 15.93 11.13
C VAL A 99 32.15 14.56 10.85
N ALA A 100 32.66 13.53 11.53
CA ALA A 100 32.10 12.19 11.46
C ALA A 100 30.64 12.21 11.92
N GLY A 101 29.82 11.35 11.33
CA GLY A 101 28.39 11.30 11.62
C GLY A 101 27.77 9.94 11.31
N LYS A 102 26.55 9.75 11.78
CA LYS A 102 25.74 8.59 11.42
C LYS A 102 24.45 9.06 10.78
N GLU A 103 24.10 8.47 9.65
CA GLU A 103 22.84 8.73 8.94
C GLU A 103 21.94 7.50 9.00
N ILE A 104 20.62 7.73 9.06
CA ILE A 104 19.60 6.69 8.94
C ILE A 104 18.88 6.89 7.60
N VAL A 105 19.19 5.99 6.65
CA VAL A 105 18.51 5.90 5.36
C VAL A 105 17.15 5.24 5.59
N GLN A 106 16.08 5.83 5.08
CA GLN A 106 14.72 5.33 5.23
C GLN A 106 14.15 4.98 3.86
N LEU A 107 13.66 3.75 3.70
CA LEU A 107 12.99 3.26 2.50
C LEU A 107 11.49 3.12 2.76
N TYR A 108 10.73 3.91 2.01
CA TYR A 108 9.28 3.87 1.99
C TYR A 108 8.80 3.24 0.69
N VAL A 109 7.65 2.56 0.76
CA VAL A 109 6.96 1.97 -0.40
C VAL A 109 5.62 2.66 -0.57
N ARG A 110 5.29 3.04 -1.81
CA ARG A 110 3.98 3.53 -2.21
C ARG A 110 3.39 2.62 -3.29
N ASP A 111 2.16 2.22 -3.06
CA ASP A 111 1.34 1.48 -4.02
C ASP A 111 0.54 2.50 -4.85
N VAL A 112 0.81 2.56 -6.16
CA VAL A 112 0.28 3.61 -7.04
C VAL A 112 -1.20 3.38 -7.37
N GLU A 113 -1.60 2.13 -7.56
CA GLU A 113 -2.90 1.73 -8.09
C GLU A 113 -3.64 0.75 -7.17
N SER A 114 -3.60 1.00 -5.85
CA SER A 114 -4.31 0.16 -4.90
C SER A 114 -5.82 0.32 -5.01
N ARG A 115 -6.54 -0.80 -4.95
CA ARG A 115 -8.02 -0.78 -4.88
C ARG A 115 -8.52 -0.26 -3.54
N LEU A 116 -7.84 -0.61 -2.44
CA LEU A 116 -8.22 -0.13 -1.11
C LEU A 116 -7.54 1.20 -0.81
N VAL A 117 -8.18 1.97 0.05
CA VAL A 117 -7.59 3.23 0.52
C VAL A 117 -6.35 2.92 1.37
N ARG A 118 -5.19 3.41 0.92
CA ARG A 118 -3.89 3.23 1.57
C ARG A 118 -3.24 4.55 2.01
N PRO A 119 -2.29 4.52 2.95
CA PRO A 119 -1.38 5.64 3.19
C PRO A 119 -0.63 6.04 1.93
N GLU A 120 -0.23 7.31 1.81
CA GLU A 120 0.55 7.80 0.67
C GLU A 120 1.86 7.03 0.48
N LYS A 121 2.48 6.60 1.57
CA LYS A 121 3.66 5.75 1.60
C LYS A 121 3.82 5.13 2.97
N GLU A 122 4.53 4.02 3.05
CA GLU A 122 4.78 3.31 4.30
C GLU A 122 6.27 2.96 4.44
N LEU A 123 6.87 3.22 5.60
CA LEU A 123 8.24 2.79 5.91
C LEU A 123 8.29 1.25 5.91
N LYS A 124 9.22 0.67 5.15
CA LYS A 124 9.43 -0.78 5.07
C LYS A 124 10.81 -1.22 5.50
N ALA A 125 11.83 -0.39 5.29
CA ALA A 125 13.18 -0.68 5.76
C ALA A 125 13.93 0.60 6.13
N PHE A 126 14.93 0.47 7.00
CA PHE A 126 15.89 1.53 7.28
C PHE A 126 17.24 0.93 7.68
N ALA A 127 18.30 1.70 7.47
CA ALA A 127 19.65 1.30 7.86
C ALA A 127 20.43 2.49 8.40
N LYS A 128 21.21 2.26 9.45
CA LYS A 128 22.08 3.26 10.06
C LYS A 128 23.52 3.04 9.60
N VAL A 129 24.12 4.05 8.97
CA VAL A 129 25.50 4.00 8.47
C VAL A 129 26.35 5.05 9.16
N ALA A 130 27.58 4.68 9.54
CA ALA A 130 28.57 5.60 10.08
C ALA A 130 29.56 6.00 8.97
N LEU A 131 29.83 7.30 8.86
CA LEU A 131 30.66 7.87 7.82
C LEU A 131 31.63 8.92 8.37
N GLU A 132 32.91 8.77 8.03
CA GLU A 132 33.92 9.81 8.21
C GLU A 132 33.71 10.96 7.22
N PRO A 133 34.25 12.18 7.48
CA PRO A 133 34.18 13.29 6.53
C PRO A 133 34.65 12.90 5.12
N GLY A 134 33.80 13.13 4.11
CA GLY A 134 34.08 12.80 2.71
C GLY A 134 33.85 11.33 2.33
N GLU A 135 33.69 10.42 3.30
CA GLU A 135 33.45 8.99 3.07
C GLU A 135 32.10 8.75 2.39
N ALA A 136 32.05 7.80 1.46
CA ALA A 136 30.84 7.30 0.84
C ALA A 136 30.71 5.78 1.03
N LYS A 137 29.51 5.31 1.34
CA LYS A 137 29.17 3.88 1.46
C LYS A 137 27.88 3.56 0.73
N ASP A 138 27.84 2.39 0.11
CA ASP A 138 26.59 1.81 -0.36
C ASP A 138 25.82 1.19 0.80
N VAL A 139 24.51 1.46 0.83
CA VAL A 139 23.57 0.93 1.80
C VAL A 139 22.51 0.16 1.03
N THR A 140 22.41 -1.15 1.29
CA THR A 140 21.40 -2.04 0.71
C THR A 140 20.28 -2.31 1.71
N LEU A 141 19.05 -2.11 1.26
CA LEU A 141 17.81 -2.33 2.01
C LEU A 141 17.00 -3.40 1.29
N THR A 142 16.62 -4.46 2.01
CA THR A 142 15.87 -5.58 1.44
C THR A 142 14.39 -5.45 1.76
N LEU A 143 13.55 -5.50 0.74
CA LEU A 143 12.10 -5.60 0.83
C LEU A 143 11.68 -7.05 0.62
N GLN A 144 10.89 -7.57 1.55
CA GLN A 144 10.23 -8.86 1.46
C GLN A 144 8.91 -8.71 0.71
N PRO A 145 8.33 -9.78 0.15
CA PRO A 145 7.00 -9.71 -0.47
C PRO A 145 5.94 -9.05 0.42
N ARG A 146 6.02 -9.34 1.73
CA ARG A 146 5.17 -8.78 2.77
C ARG A 146 5.14 -7.26 2.82
N ASP A 147 6.22 -6.60 2.38
CA ASP A 147 6.36 -5.15 2.41
C ASP A 147 5.46 -4.46 1.36
N PHE A 148 5.10 -5.17 0.30
CA PHE A 148 4.18 -4.71 -0.75
C PHE A 148 2.71 -4.99 -0.41
N ALA A 149 2.46 -5.94 0.48
CA ALA A 149 1.13 -6.43 0.81
C ALA A 149 0.32 -5.51 1.74
N TYR A 150 -1.01 -5.56 1.61
CA TYR A 150 -1.97 -5.02 2.58
C TYR A 150 -2.94 -6.11 3.05
N TYR A 151 -3.58 -5.91 4.21
CA TYR A 151 -4.53 -6.89 4.73
C TYR A 151 -5.90 -6.60 4.15
N ASP A 152 -6.48 -7.59 3.47
CA ASP A 152 -7.86 -7.50 2.99
C ASP A 152 -8.78 -8.20 3.97
N SER A 153 -9.66 -7.43 4.62
CA SER A 153 -10.61 -7.95 5.62
C SER A 153 -11.69 -8.85 5.00
N THR A 154 -11.95 -8.72 3.70
CA THR A 154 -12.89 -9.58 2.97
C THR A 154 -12.34 -10.99 2.86
N TYR A 155 -11.05 -11.12 2.51
CA TYR A 155 -10.37 -12.41 2.33
C TYR A 155 -9.71 -12.91 3.62
N ARG A 156 -9.57 -12.04 4.61
CA ARG A 156 -8.88 -12.30 5.88
C ARG A 156 -7.42 -12.70 5.70
N GLU A 157 -6.79 -12.23 4.63
CA GLU A 157 -5.41 -12.55 4.28
C GLU A 157 -4.63 -11.31 3.82
N TRP A 158 -3.33 -11.48 3.68
CA TRP A 158 -2.45 -10.46 3.14
C TRP A 158 -2.33 -10.63 1.64
N VAL A 159 -2.66 -9.58 0.90
CA VAL A 159 -2.72 -9.61 -0.56
C VAL A 159 -1.70 -8.63 -1.14
N ILE A 160 -1.11 -9.01 -2.27
CA ILE A 160 -0.30 -8.13 -3.11
C ILE A 160 -1.06 -7.96 -4.42
N GLU A 161 -1.28 -6.72 -4.83
CA GLU A 161 -1.89 -6.42 -6.13
C GLU A 161 -0.78 -6.27 -7.18
N SER A 162 -1.07 -6.73 -8.41
CA SER A 162 -0.23 -6.37 -9.55
C SER A 162 -0.35 -4.88 -9.81
N GLY A 163 0.75 -4.24 -10.20
CA GLY A 163 0.79 -2.80 -10.44
C GLY A 163 2.15 -2.17 -10.19
N GLU A 164 2.21 -0.86 -10.38
CA GLU A 164 3.43 -0.07 -10.12
C GLU A 164 3.56 0.23 -8.62
N PHE A 165 4.77 0.01 -8.09
CA PHE A 165 5.16 0.45 -6.76
C PHE A 165 6.31 1.46 -6.86
N GLU A 166 6.17 2.60 -6.17
CA GLU A 166 7.27 3.55 -5.99
C GLU A 166 8.09 3.16 -4.75
N LEU A 167 9.41 3.09 -4.93
CA LEU A 167 10.39 2.92 -3.86
C LEU A 167 11.04 4.27 -3.59
N LEU A 168 10.84 4.78 -2.38
CA LEU A 168 11.14 6.17 -2.00
C LEU A 168 12.22 6.18 -0.92
N ILE A 169 13.38 6.78 -1.23
CA ILE A 169 14.46 6.98 -0.26
C ILE A 169 14.32 8.38 0.34
N GLY A 170 14.30 8.45 1.67
CA GLY A 170 14.18 9.71 2.40
C GLY A 170 15.13 9.85 3.58
N LYS A 171 15.36 11.11 3.96
CA LYS A 171 16.03 11.51 5.21
C LYS A 171 15.06 11.51 6.41
N SER A 172 13.77 11.63 6.11
CA SER A 172 12.60 11.56 6.99
C SER A 172 11.35 11.28 6.16
N SER A 173 10.18 11.07 6.78
CA SER A 173 8.92 10.85 6.03
C SER A 173 8.51 12.05 5.17
N ALA A 174 8.98 13.26 5.50
CA ALA A 174 8.66 14.50 4.78
C ALA A 174 9.76 14.95 3.81
N ASP A 175 10.91 14.27 3.78
CA ASP A 175 12.08 14.64 2.98
C ASP A 175 12.54 13.43 2.15
N ILE A 176 11.83 13.20 1.04
CA ILE A 176 12.13 12.15 0.05
C ILE A 176 13.08 12.73 -0.99
N VAL A 177 14.25 12.11 -1.13
CA VAL A 177 15.37 12.63 -1.93
C VAL A 177 15.57 11.87 -3.24
N LEU A 178 15.26 10.57 -3.26
CA LEU A 178 15.38 9.74 -4.46
C LEU A 178 14.15 8.83 -4.58
N ARG A 179 13.78 8.49 -5.81
CA ARG A 179 12.67 7.59 -6.11
C ARG A 179 13.01 6.71 -7.31
N THR A 180 12.46 5.51 -7.33
CA THR A 180 12.44 4.61 -8.49
C THR A 180 11.14 3.82 -8.46
N THR A 181 10.78 3.19 -9.57
CA THR A 181 9.59 2.32 -9.65
C THR A 181 10.00 0.88 -9.91
N ILE A 182 9.12 -0.03 -9.50
CA ILE A 182 9.15 -1.44 -9.91
C ILE A 182 7.73 -1.87 -10.31
N GLN A 183 7.65 -2.81 -11.24
CA GLN A 183 6.40 -3.46 -11.62
C GLN A 183 6.24 -4.75 -10.82
N MET A 184 5.13 -4.85 -10.09
CA MET A 184 4.71 -6.07 -9.40
C MET A 184 3.77 -6.86 -10.31
N ASN A 185 4.13 -8.12 -10.55
CA ASN A 185 3.32 -9.10 -11.27
C ASN A 185 2.88 -10.17 -10.26
N ALA A 186 1.93 -9.80 -9.40
CA ALA A 186 1.40 -10.69 -8.38
C ALA A 186 0.23 -11.52 -8.92
N HIS A 187 0.15 -12.78 -8.52
CA HIS A 187 -1.07 -13.55 -8.70
C HIS A 187 -2.23 -12.85 -7.97
N GLU A 188 -3.22 -12.34 -8.71
CA GLU A 188 -4.43 -11.77 -8.10
C GLU A 188 -5.12 -12.87 -7.28
N PRO A 189 -5.31 -12.70 -5.96
CA PRO A 189 -6.05 -13.69 -5.18
C PRO A 189 -7.45 -13.82 -5.78
N PHE A 190 -7.91 -15.06 -5.98
CA PHE A 190 -9.25 -15.30 -6.50
C PHE A 190 -10.27 -14.64 -5.56
N ARG A 191 -11.12 -13.78 -6.13
CA ARG A 191 -12.12 -13.01 -5.40
C ARG A 191 -13.49 -13.64 -5.65
N PRO A 192 -14.07 -14.42 -4.71
CA PRO A 192 -15.40 -14.96 -4.90
C PRO A 192 -16.41 -13.84 -5.12
N LEU A 193 -17.14 -13.95 -6.21
CA LEU A 193 -18.26 -13.08 -6.51
C LEU A 193 -19.39 -13.43 -5.56
N THR A 194 -20.07 -12.39 -5.10
CA THR A 194 -21.25 -12.47 -4.25
C THR A 194 -22.43 -11.81 -4.96
N ILE A 195 -23.62 -11.88 -4.36
CA ILE A 195 -24.80 -11.20 -4.90
C ILE A 195 -24.61 -9.68 -5.04
N THR A 196 -23.70 -9.07 -4.27
CA THR A 196 -23.38 -7.63 -4.37
C THR A 196 -22.30 -7.33 -5.41
N SER A 197 -21.67 -8.35 -5.99
CA SER A 197 -20.70 -8.17 -7.08
C SER A 197 -21.39 -7.73 -8.37
N TYR A 198 -20.65 -7.02 -9.21
CA TYR A 198 -21.11 -6.48 -10.49
C TYR A 198 -20.74 -7.41 -11.65
N ILE A 199 -21.59 -7.47 -12.68
CA ILE A 199 -21.33 -8.28 -13.87
C ILE A 199 -20.04 -7.84 -14.60
N LYS A 200 -19.65 -6.55 -14.55
CA LYS A 200 -18.37 -6.12 -15.14
C LYS A 200 -17.14 -6.80 -14.52
N GLN A 201 -17.26 -7.32 -13.30
CA GLN A 201 -16.16 -8.04 -12.65
C GLN A 201 -15.84 -9.36 -13.35
N ILE A 202 -16.79 -9.94 -14.10
CA ILE A 202 -16.55 -11.13 -14.93
C ILE A 202 -16.19 -10.80 -16.38
N ALA A 203 -16.24 -9.52 -16.79
CA ALA A 203 -16.05 -9.13 -18.19
C ALA A 203 -14.67 -9.51 -18.74
N LYS A 204 -13.64 -9.56 -17.88
CA LYS A 204 -12.26 -9.95 -18.24
C LYS A 204 -12.04 -11.47 -18.28
N TYR A 205 -13.08 -12.27 -18.02
CA TYR A 205 -13.01 -13.73 -17.92
C TYR A 205 -14.03 -14.39 -18.87
N PRO A 206 -13.63 -14.69 -20.12
CA PRO A 206 -14.50 -15.31 -21.12
C PRO A 206 -15.20 -16.59 -20.63
N GLU A 207 -14.51 -17.39 -19.83
CA GLU A 207 -15.00 -18.61 -19.19
C GLU A 207 -16.15 -18.35 -18.21
N ALA A 208 -16.07 -17.29 -17.40
CA ALA A 208 -17.14 -16.89 -16.48
C ALA A 208 -18.34 -16.30 -17.23
N LEU A 209 -18.08 -15.50 -18.28
CA LEU A 209 -19.14 -14.98 -19.14
C LEU A 209 -19.93 -16.10 -19.83
N ALA A 210 -19.27 -17.18 -20.27
CA ALA A 210 -19.94 -18.33 -20.87
C ALA A 210 -20.93 -18.99 -19.90
N VAL A 211 -20.53 -19.18 -18.63
CA VAL A 211 -21.41 -19.71 -17.57
C VAL A 211 -22.65 -18.83 -17.35
N VAL A 212 -22.46 -17.51 -17.32
CA VAL A 212 -23.58 -16.56 -17.18
C VAL A 212 -24.50 -16.59 -18.39
N LYS A 213 -23.96 -16.55 -19.60
CA LYS A 213 -24.75 -16.60 -20.84
C LYS A 213 -25.53 -17.91 -20.98
N GLU A 214 -24.93 -19.04 -20.61
CA GLU A 214 -25.60 -20.34 -20.58
C GLU A 214 -26.76 -20.36 -19.57
N THR A 215 -26.52 -19.88 -18.35
CA THR A 215 -27.53 -19.90 -17.28
C THR A 215 -28.69 -18.96 -17.55
N LEU A 216 -28.42 -17.82 -18.20
CA LEU A 216 -29.45 -16.83 -18.57
C LEU A 216 -30.10 -17.13 -19.92
N LYS A 217 -29.68 -18.18 -20.64
CA LYS A 217 -30.21 -18.53 -21.97
C LYS A 217 -31.73 -18.75 -21.91
N GLY A 218 -32.46 -18.10 -22.81
CA GLY A 218 -33.93 -18.19 -22.87
C GLY A 218 -34.65 -17.34 -21.81
N THR A 219 -33.92 -16.59 -20.98
CA THR A 219 -34.49 -15.54 -20.11
C THR A 219 -34.38 -14.18 -20.80
N PHE A 220 -35.16 -13.20 -20.32
CA PHE A 220 -35.04 -11.80 -20.73
C PHE A 220 -33.62 -11.23 -20.55
N PHE A 221 -32.79 -11.81 -19.67
CA PHE A 221 -31.44 -11.35 -19.41
C PHE A 221 -30.42 -11.73 -20.46
N ALA A 222 -30.68 -12.76 -21.28
CA ALA A 222 -29.73 -13.19 -22.30
C ALA A 222 -29.35 -12.03 -23.24
N ASP A 223 -30.35 -11.27 -23.70
CA ASP A 223 -30.15 -10.13 -24.60
C ASP A 223 -29.66 -8.88 -23.84
N PHE A 224 -30.03 -8.75 -22.55
CA PHE A 224 -29.58 -7.62 -21.72
C PHE A 224 -28.08 -7.66 -21.43
N LEU A 225 -27.47 -8.85 -21.34
CA LEU A 225 -26.02 -9.00 -21.09
C LEU A 225 -25.15 -8.33 -22.15
N ASP A 226 -25.64 -8.23 -23.39
CA ASP A 226 -24.93 -7.58 -24.48
C ASP A 226 -25.15 -6.05 -24.51
N SER A 227 -25.95 -5.52 -23.58
CA SER A 227 -26.15 -4.07 -23.43
C SER A 227 -24.95 -3.39 -22.74
N PRO A 228 -24.67 -2.12 -23.04
CA PRO A 228 -23.60 -1.37 -22.37
C PRO A 228 -23.83 -1.15 -20.88
N PHE A 229 -25.05 -1.40 -20.38
CA PHE A 229 -25.42 -1.21 -18.97
C PHE A 229 -25.31 -2.49 -18.15
N ALA A 230 -25.15 -3.66 -18.79
CA ALA A 230 -25.09 -4.94 -18.10
C ALA A 230 -23.98 -4.99 -17.06
N GLY A 231 -22.81 -4.44 -17.40
CA GLY A 231 -21.64 -4.45 -16.53
C GLY A 231 -21.85 -3.70 -15.20
N GLU A 232 -22.69 -2.67 -15.18
CA GLU A 232 -23.00 -1.87 -13.99
C GLU A 232 -24.12 -2.46 -13.13
N MET A 233 -24.64 -3.64 -13.49
CA MET A 233 -25.64 -4.34 -12.71
C MET A 233 -25.00 -5.30 -11.69
N PRO A 234 -25.38 -5.23 -10.40
CA PRO A 234 -25.00 -6.24 -9.42
C PRO A 234 -25.87 -7.51 -9.54
N PHE A 235 -25.31 -8.67 -9.18
CA PHE A 235 -25.97 -9.97 -9.33
C PHE A 235 -27.31 -10.07 -8.57
N PHE A 236 -27.48 -9.40 -7.43
CA PHE A 236 -28.73 -9.42 -6.67
C PHE A 236 -29.90 -8.82 -7.45
N LYS A 237 -29.65 -7.95 -8.45
CA LYS A 237 -30.75 -7.42 -9.28
C LYS A 237 -31.45 -8.53 -10.06
N LEU A 238 -30.77 -9.63 -10.40
CA LEU A 238 -31.41 -10.80 -11.02
C LEU A 238 -32.56 -11.34 -10.15
N ILE A 239 -32.45 -11.23 -8.82
CA ILE A 239 -33.52 -11.59 -7.87
C ILE A 239 -34.72 -10.66 -8.03
N GLY A 240 -34.47 -9.34 -8.07
CA GLY A 240 -35.51 -8.33 -8.27
C GLY A 240 -36.28 -8.48 -9.60
N PHE A 241 -35.72 -9.23 -10.55
CA PHE A 241 -36.32 -9.52 -11.84
C PHE A 241 -36.87 -10.95 -11.96
N GLY A 242 -37.02 -11.66 -10.84
CA GLY A 242 -37.76 -12.93 -10.77
C GLY A 242 -36.90 -14.19 -10.79
N MET A 243 -35.57 -14.09 -10.79
CA MET A 243 -34.72 -15.26 -10.55
C MET A 243 -34.73 -15.64 -9.06
N PRO A 244 -34.97 -16.91 -8.68
CA PRO A 244 -34.88 -17.33 -7.29
C PRO A 244 -33.49 -17.03 -6.72
N ARG A 245 -33.41 -16.65 -5.43
CA ARG A 245 -32.15 -16.31 -4.78
C ARG A 245 -31.15 -17.48 -4.84
N GLU A 246 -31.65 -18.70 -4.64
CA GLU A 246 -30.89 -19.94 -4.69
C GLU A 246 -30.29 -20.18 -6.08
N ALA A 247 -31.00 -19.78 -7.14
CA ALA A 247 -30.49 -19.89 -8.50
C ALA A 247 -29.37 -18.87 -8.80
N VAL A 248 -29.46 -17.65 -8.23
CA VAL A 248 -28.39 -16.64 -8.33
C VAL A 248 -27.16 -17.07 -7.52
N GLU A 249 -27.36 -17.61 -6.33
CA GLU A 249 -26.27 -18.13 -5.50
C GLU A 249 -25.59 -19.34 -6.16
N GLY A 250 -26.35 -20.27 -6.74
CA GLY A 250 -25.80 -21.39 -7.51
C GLY A 250 -25.08 -20.96 -8.80
N LEU A 251 -25.55 -19.92 -9.48
CA LEU A 251 -24.82 -19.29 -10.59
C LEU A 251 -23.46 -18.74 -10.12
N LEU A 252 -23.45 -17.99 -9.02
CA LEU A 252 -22.24 -17.43 -8.44
C LEU A 252 -21.26 -18.53 -8.02
N GLU A 253 -21.74 -19.64 -7.44
CA GLU A 253 -20.91 -20.80 -7.08
C GLU A 253 -20.22 -21.43 -8.30
N ARG A 254 -20.95 -21.61 -9.41
CA ARG A 254 -20.39 -22.11 -10.68
C ARG A 254 -19.33 -21.16 -11.23
N ILE A 255 -19.63 -19.86 -11.26
CA ILE A 255 -18.66 -18.85 -11.73
C ILE A 255 -17.41 -18.88 -10.86
N ASN A 256 -17.59 -18.90 -9.53
CA ASN A 256 -16.49 -18.90 -8.58
C ASN A 256 -15.61 -20.13 -8.71
N THR A 257 -16.21 -21.31 -8.94
CA THR A 257 -15.47 -22.56 -9.18
C THR A 257 -14.62 -22.50 -10.45
N VAL A 258 -15.13 -21.88 -11.52
CA VAL A 258 -14.37 -21.71 -12.77
C VAL A 258 -13.19 -20.76 -12.55
N LEU A 259 -13.43 -19.64 -11.87
CA LEU A 259 -12.44 -18.60 -11.64
C LEU A 259 -11.38 -18.99 -10.59
N SER A 260 -11.70 -19.88 -9.64
CA SER A 260 -10.76 -20.35 -8.61
C SER A 260 -9.73 -21.36 -9.13
N ASN A 261 -9.98 -21.98 -10.29
CA ASN A 261 -9.10 -23.00 -10.89
C ASN A 261 -8.08 -22.43 -11.88
N ARG A 262 -7.95 -21.10 -11.96
CA ARG A 262 -6.99 -20.37 -12.79
C ARG A 262 -5.73 -20.04 -12.01
#